data_AF-A0A6B3GWM0-F1
#
_entry.id   AF-A0A6B3GWM0-F1
#
_cell.length_a   1.000
_cell.length_b   1.000
_cell.length_c   1.000
_cell.angle_alpha   90.00
_cell.angle_beta   90.00
_cell.angle_gamma   90.00
#
_symmetry.space_group_name_H-M   'P 1'
#
loop_
_entity.id
_entity.type
_entity.pdbx_description
1 polymer ?
#
loop_
_entity_poly.entity_id
_entity_poly.type
_entity_poly.pdbx_seq_one_letter_code
_entity_poly.pdbx_strand_id
1 'polypeptide(L)' 'HTGGMLPPRLPVQVGRYEDTFHKVEGRWLLAARELFLDFAGPTEQLSPADARTGD' A
#
# COMPACT_ATOMS: atom_id res chain seq x y z
N HIS A 1 -15.57 3.18 -14.35
CA HIS A 1 -14.11 3.00 -14.34
C HIS A 1 -13.84 1.71 -15.11
N THR A 2 -13.33 1.80 -16.34
CA THR A 2 -13.08 0.61 -17.17
C THR A 2 -11.57 0.36 -17.18
N GLY A 3 -11.06 -0.04 -16.02
CA GLY A 3 -9.64 -0.38 -15.84
C GLY A 3 -9.37 -1.74 -16.46
N GLY A 4 -8.55 -1.76 -17.51
CA GLY A 4 -8.02 -3.01 -18.06
C GLY A 4 -7.16 -3.74 -17.03
N MET A 5 -7.09 -5.07 -17.12
CA MET A 5 -6.23 -5.85 -16.22
C MET A 5 -4.76 -5.54 -16.51
N LEU A 6 -4.03 -5.14 -15.47
CA LEU A 6 -2.57 -5.06 -15.55
C LEU A 6 -1.98 -6.48 -15.41
N PRO A 7 -0.90 -6.79 -16.12
CA PRO A 7 -0.18 -8.03 -15.88
C PRO A 7 0.34 -8.06 -14.43
N PRO A 8 0.39 -9.24 -13.78
CA PRO A 8 0.99 -9.37 -12.45
C PRO A 8 2.39 -8.78 -12.41
N ARG A 9 2.69 -8.03 -11.35
CA ARG A 9 4.01 -7.46 -11.07
C ARG A 9 4.54 -8.06 -9.77
N LEU A 10 5.87 -8.15 -9.65
CA LEU A 10 6.48 -8.60 -8.41
C LEU A 10 6.09 -7.65 -7.27
N PRO A 11 5.75 -8.16 -6.07
CA PRO A 11 5.53 -7.32 -4.90
C PRO A 11 6.82 -6.57 -4.58
N VAL A 12 6.72 -5.26 -4.46
CA VAL A 12 7.87 -4.37 -4.29
C VAL A 12 8.25 -4.19 -2.83
N GLN A 13 7.36 -4.53 -1.88
CA GLN A 13 7.60 -4.36 -0.44
C GLN A 13 6.97 -5.51 0.34
N VAL A 14 7.79 -6.22 1.13
CA VAL A 14 7.38 -7.28 2.05
C VAL A 14 8.05 -7.01 3.39
N GLY A 15 7.29 -7.16 4.46
CA GLY A 15 7.78 -6.88 5.79
C GLY A 15 6.72 -7.05 6.85
N ARG A 16 7.02 -6.51 8.03
CA ARG A 16 6.16 -6.59 9.22
C ARG A 16 6.04 -5.22 9.87
N TYR A 17 4.89 -5.00 10.48
CA TYR A 17 4.70 -3.89 11.39
C TYR A 17 4.92 -4.36 12.82
N GLU A 18 5.58 -3.54 13.61
CA GLU A 18 5.48 -3.58 15.07
C GLU A 18 4.65 -2.37 15.50
N ASP A 19 3.48 -2.64 16.07
CA ASP A 19 2.51 -1.61 16.45
C ASP A 19 2.39 -1.52 17.97
N THR A 20 2.35 -0.30 18.49
CA THR A 20 1.95 0.01 19.87
C THR A 20 0.55 0.60 19.87
N PHE A 21 -0.33 0.12 20.75
CA PHE A 21 -1.69 0.63 20.90
C PHE A 21 -1.94 1.14 22.32
N HIS A 22 -2.73 2.20 22.45
CA HIS A 22 -3.26 2.67 23.74
C HIS A 22 -4.78 2.58 23.75
N LYS A 23 -5.34 2.27 24.91
CA LYS A 23 -6.79 2.29 25.12
C LYS A 23 -7.18 3.62 25.78
N VAL A 24 -7.98 4.43 25.08
CA VAL A 24 -8.50 5.72 25.57
C VAL A 24 -10.01 5.66 25.51
N GLU A 25 -10.68 5.92 26.64
CA GLU A 25 -12.15 5.91 26.73
C GLU A 25 -12.80 4.64 26.13
N GLY A 26 -12.17 3.49 26.37
CA GLY A 26 -12.66 2.21 25.89
C GLY A 26 -12.26 1.85 24.45
N ARG A 27 -11.66 2.76 23.68
CA ARG A 27 -11.25 2.56 22.28
C ARG A 27 -9.75 2.33 22.16
N TRP A 28 -9.35 1.36 21.34
CA TRP A 28 -7.94 1.15 21.00
C TRP A 28 -7.54 2.10 19.87
N LEU A 29 -6.44 2.81 20.07
CA LEU A 29 -5.83 3.73 19.11
C LEU A 29 -4.40 3.26 18.80
N LEU A 30 -4.00 3.36 17.54
CA LEU A 30 -2.61 3.15 17.14
C LEU A 30 -1.77 4.34 17.65
N ALA A 31 -0.82 4.03 18.52
CA ALA A 31 0.04 5.02 19.15
C ALA A 31 1.34 5.21 18.37
N ALA A 32 1.94 4.09 17.95
CA ALA A 32 3.16 4.08 17.15
C ALA A 32 3.14 2.85 16.23
N ARG A 33 3.81 2.99 15.08
CA ARG A 33 4.05 1.92 14.13
C ARG A 33 5.49 2.00 13.64
N GLU A 34 6.22 0.92 13.80
CA GLU A 34 7.51 0.71 13.16
C GLU A 34 7.33 -0.26 11.99
N LEU A 35 7.89 0.10 10.84
CA LEU A 35 7.88 -0.73 9.64
C LEU A 35 9.26 -1.34 9.44
N PHE A 36 9.31 -2.67 9.42
CA PHE A 36 10.49 -3.44 9.05
C PHE A 36 10.25 -4.04 7.68
N LEU A 37 11.07 -3.66 6.70
CA LEU A 37 11.02 -4.20 5.35
C LEU A 37 12.07 -5.30 5.20
N ASP A 38 11.60 -6.54 5.06
CA ASP A 38 12.46 -7.71 4.77
C ASP A 38 12.84 -7.75 3.29
N PHE A 39 11.96 -7.20 2.43
CA PHE A 39 12.22 -6.99 1.01
C PHE A 39 11.64 -5.64 0.59
N ALA A 40 12.45 -4.80 -0.04
CA ALA A 40 12.01 -3.51 -0.57
C ALA A 40 12.70 -3.19 -1.90
N GLY A 41 11.92 -2.71 -2.86
CA GLY A 41 12.40 -2.19 -4.12
C GLY A 41 11.63 -0.93 -4.55
N PRO A 42 12.05 -0.27 -5.63
CA PRO A 42 11.32 0.84 -6.20
C PRO A 42 9.88 0.43 -6.50
N THR A 43 8.91 1.23 -6.01
CA THR A 43 7.52 1.08 -6.40
C THR A 43 7.29 1.90 -7.66
N GLU A 44 7.00 1.24 -8.78
CA GLU A 44 6.67 1.93 -10.03
C GLU A 44 5.40 2.76 -9.84
N GLN A 45 5.48 4.05 -10.12
CA GLN A 45 4.31 4.92 -10.15
C GLN A 45 3.64 4.77 -11.51
N LEU A 46 2.45 4.18 -11.50
CA LEU A 46 1.62 4.12 -12.69
C LEU A 46 1.02 5.49 -12.97
N SER A 47 0.93 5.85 -14.25
CA SER A 47 0.05 6.95 -14.64
C SER A 47 -1.38 6.64 -14.16
N PRO A 48 -2.17 7.66 -13.80
CA PRO A 48 -3.62 7.50 -13.68
C PRO A 48 -4.15 6.77 -14.91
N ALA A 49 -5.17 5.92 -14.75
CA ALA A 49 -5.83 5.28 -15.87
C ALA A 49 -6.52 6.36 -16.72
N ASP A 50 -5.80 6.95 -17.67
CA ASP A 50 -6.30 8.09 -18.43
C ASP A 50 -7.36 7.67 -19.45
N ALA A 51 -8.37 8.54 -19.50
CA ALA A 51 -9.58 8.40 -20.28
C ALA A 51 -9.31 8.54 -21.79
N ARG A 52 -9.87 7.59 -22.55
CA ARG A 52 -10.13 7.63 -24.00
C ARG A 52 -8.91 7.77 -24.91
N THR A 53 -8.67 6.71 -25.67
CA THR A 53 -8.46 6.87 -27.11
C THR A 53 -9.68 6.25 -27.79
N GLY A 54 -10.66 7.10 -28.09
CA GLY A 54 -11.63 6.80 -29.11
C GLY A 54 -11.07 7.32 -30.43
N ASP A 55 -10.91 6.41 -31.38
CA ASP A 55 -11.09 6.65 -32.81
C ASP A 55 -11.63 5.34 -33.41
#